data_AF-A0AB38XY27-F1
#
_entry.id   AF-A0AB38XY27-F1
#
_cell.length_a   1.000
_cell.length_b   1.000
_cell.length_c   1.000
_cell.angle_alpha   90.00
_cell.angle_beta   90.00
_cell.angle_gamma   90.00
#
_symmetry.space_group_name_H-M   'P 1'
#
loop_
_entity.id
_entity.type
_entity.pdbx_description
1 polymer ?
#
loop_
_entity_poly.entity_id
_entity_poly.type
_entity_poly.pdbx_seq_one_letter_code
_entity_poly.pdbx_strand_id
1 'polypeptide(L)' 'MSKKDKKIEIQLIDHKVMVNETKIDGYQLQIGKRVVGEIAELDEKFAVLKNDGVDCFFKTLEQAVENIIENYNLNH' A
#
# COMPACT_ATOMS: atom_id res chain seq x y z
N MET A 1 -30.31 11.45 -11.21
CA MET A 1 -29.59 10.46 -10.39
C MET A 1 -28.36 11.14 -9.82
N SER A 2 -28.37 11.50 -8.54
CA SER A 2 -27.18 12.06 -7.88
C SER A 2 -26.18 10.94 -7.70
N LYS A 3 -25.10 10.93 -8.51
CA LYS A 3 -23.91 10.14 -8.20
C LYS A 3 -23.38 10.72 -6.88
N LYS A 4 -23.73 10.09 -5.75
CA LYS A 4 -23.10 10.42 -4.47
C LYS A 4 -21.61 10.18 -4.65
N ASP A 5 -20.80 11.22 -4.49
CA ASP A 5 -19.36 11.10 -4.32
C ASP A 5 -19.11 10.05 -3.23
N LYS A 6 -18.67 8.85 -3.65
CA LYS A 6 -18.21 7.84 -2.70
C LYS A 6 -16.90 8.38 -2.16
N LYS A 7 -16.93 8.93 -0.94
CA LYS A 7 -15.69 9.19 -0.19
C LYS A 7 -14.97 7.86 -0.03
N ILE A 8 -13.78 7.77 -0.61
CA ILE A 8 -12.90 6.62 -0.45
C ILE A 8 -12.09 6.87 0.81
N GLU A 9 -12.32 6.08 1.84
CA GLU A 9 -11.49 6.11 3.04
C GLU A 9 -10.31 5.16 2.83
N ILE A 10 -9.11 5.73 2.94
CA ILE A 10 -7.85 5.00 2.86
C ILE A 10 -7.31 4.93 4.27
N GLN A 11 -7.08 3.71 4.75
CA GLN A 11 -6.52 3.43 6.05
C GLN A 11 -5.11 2.86 5.86
N LEU A 12 -4.17 3.44 6.57
CA LEU A 12 -2.81 2.94 6.66
C LEU A 12 -2.62 2.35 8.05
N ILE A 13 -2.22 1.08 8.12
CA ILE A 13 -2.15 0.31 9.35
C ILE A 13 -0.74 -0.24 9.50
N ASP A 14 -0.13 -0.05 10.67
CA ASP A 14 1.14 -0.70 11.00
C ASP A 14 0.99 -2.22 10.92
N HIS A 15 1.84 -2.87 10.11
CA HIS A 15 1.73 -4.30 9.86
C HIS A 15 3.10 -4.93 9.63
N LYS A 16 3.25 -6.21 10.00
CA LYS A 16 4.46 -6.97 9.68
C LYS A 16 4.30 -7.63 8.33
N VAL A 17 4.96 -7.07 7.33
CA VAL A 17 4.91 -7.57 5.95
C VAL A 17 5.99 -8.63 5.73
N MET A 18 5.70 -9.59 4.87
CA MET A 18 6.64 -10.65 4.52
C MET A 18 7.34 -10.29 3.22
N VAL A 19 8.68 -10.25 3.26
CA VAL A 19 9.53 -9.98 2.10
C VAL A 19 10.58 -11.06 2.03
N ASN A 20 10.60 -11.85 0.95
CA ASN A 20 11.54 -12.97 0.77
C ASN A 20 11.62 -13.86 2.03
N GLU A 21 10.47 -14.36 2.51
CA GLU A 21 10.34 -15.20 3.70
C GLU A 21 10.76 -14.55 5.04
N THR A 22 11.13 -13.27 5.03
CA THR A 22 11.49 -12.51 6.23
C THR A 22 10.35 -11.57 6.61
N LYS A 23 9.92 -11.61 7.87
CA LYS A 23 8.93 -10.65 8.38
C LYS A 23 9.64 -9.38 8.83
N ILE A 24 9.28 -8.26 8.21
CA ILE A 24 9.82 -6.95 8.55
C ILE A 24 8.69 -6.00 8.94
N ASP A 25 9.05 -4.93 9.63
CA ASP A 25 8.10 -3.88 9.95
C ASP A 25 7.73 -3.08 8.68
N GLY A 26 6.50 -2.60 8.65
CA GLY A 26 5.93 -1.99 7.48
C GLY A 26 4.49 -1.55 7.71
N TYR A 27 3.80 -1.33 6.61
CA TYR A 27 2.47 -0.75 6.58
C TYR A 27 1.60 -1.49 5.59
N GLN A 28 0.34 -1.62 5.92
CA GLN A 28 -0.67 -2.17 5.04
C GLN A 28 -1.66 -1.07 4.66
N LEU A 29 -1.82 -0.87 3.35
CA LEU A 29 -2.78 0.09 2.82
C LEU A 29 -4.11 -0.62 2.55
N GLN A 30 -5.18 -0.12 3.17
CA GLN A 30 -6.52 -0.64 3.03
C GLN A 30 -7.48 0.43 2.53
N ILE A 31 -8.34 0.05 1.58
CA ILE A 31 -9.46 0.86 1.13
C ILE A 31 -10.75 0.18 1.59
N GLY A 32 -11.38 0.76 2.62
CA GLY A 32 -12.54 0.17 3.29
C GLY A 32 -12.20 -1.16 3.98
N LYS A 33 -12.53 -2.29 3.33
CA LYS A 33 -12.24 -3.65 3.85
C LYS A 33 -11.26 -4.43 2.96
N ARG A 34 -10.74 -3.81 1.91
CA ARG A 34 -9.84 -4.45 0.95
C ARG A 34 -8.42 -3.97 1.19
N VAL A 35 -7.49 -4.90 1.24
CA VAL A 35 -6.06 -4.61 1.17
C VAL A 35 -5.74 -4.25 -0.27
N VAL A 36 -5.17 -3.07 -0.47
CA VAL A 36 -4.82 -2.57 -1.81
C VAL A 36 -3.33 -2.62 -2.07
N GLY A 37 -2.52 -2.68 -1.01
CA GLY A 37 -1.08 -2.88 -1.10
C GLY A 37 -0.44 -2.98 0.27
N GLU A 38 0.83 -3.39 0.25
CA GLU A 38 1.68 -3.51 1.42
C GLU A 38 2.98 -2.75 1.17
N ILE A 39 3.53 -2.17 2.23
CA ILE A 39 4.74 -1.36 2.20
C ILE A 39 5.67 -1.92 3.27
N ALA A 40 6.90 -2.26 2.89
CA ALA A 40 7.97 -2.71 3.75
C ALA A 40 8.88 -1.53 4.10
N GLU A 41 9.26 -1.39 5.37
CA GLU A 41 10.27 -0.43 5.78
C GLU A 41 11.66 -1.11 5.75
N LEU A 42 12.53 -0.64 4.85
CA LEU A 42 13.84 -1.23 4.58
C LEU A 42 14.88 -0.11 4.44
N ASP A 43 15.89 -0.10 5.31
CA ASP A 43 17.04 0.82 5.23
C ASP A 43 16.64 2.28 4.97
N GLU A 44 15.74 2.81 5.82
CA GLU A 44 15.19 4.18 5.72
C GLU A 44 14.44 4.47 4.41
N LYS A 45 13.96 3.43 3.73
CA LYS A 45 13.14 3.52 2.52
C LYS A 45 11.88 2.69 2.67
N PHE A 46 10.92 3.01 1.82
CA PHE A 46 9.61 2.36 1.77
C PHE A 46 9.51 1.53 0.49
N ALA A 47 9.51 0.22 0.64
CA ALA A 47 9.39 -0.74 -0.44
C ALA A 47 7.93 -1.13 -0.66
N VAL A 48 7.35 -0.84 -1.81
CA VAL A 48 6.01 -1.33 -2.16
C VAL A 48 6.11 -2.80 -2.55
N LEU A 49 5.25 -3.61 -1.94
CA LEU A 49 5.17 -5.05 -2.18
C LEU A 49 4.04 -5.39 -3.15
N LYS A 50 4.32 -6.31 -4.07
CA LYS A 50 3.37 -6.77 -5.09
C LYS A 50 3.65 -8.24 -5.40
N ASN A 51 2.64 -9.10 -5.24
CA ASN A 51 2.74 -10.55 -5.48
C ASN A 51 3.95 -11.19 -4.76
N ASP A 52 4.09 -10.97 -3.45
CA ASP A 52 5.17 -11.57 -2.62
C ASP A 52 6.59 -11.02 -2.88
N GLY A 53 6.75 -10.06 -3.80
CA GLY A 53 8.03 -9.41 -4.12
C GLY A 53 8.01 -7.90 -3.90
N VAL A 54 9.20 -7.29 -3.89
CA VAL A 54 9.34 -5.83 -3.91
C VAL A 54 9.19 -5.32 -5.34
N ASP A 55 8.24 -4.43 -5.55
CA ASP A 55 7.97 -3.81 -6.85
C ASP A 55 8.82 -2.55 -7.03
N CYS A 56 8.71 -1.61 -6.08
CA CYS A 56 9.34 -0.29 -6.14
C CYS A 56 9.85 0.14 -4.76
N PHE A 57 10.87 1.01 -4.74
CA PHE A 57 11.37 1.64 -3.52
C PHE A 57 11.16 3.15 -3.57
N PHE A 58 10.69 3.71 -2.47
CA PHE A 58 10.40 5.12 -2.29
C PHE A 58 11.17 5.68 -1.11
N LYS A 59 11.43 7.00 -1.14
CA LYS A 59 12.11 7.70 -0.04
C LYS A 59 11.16 8.05 1.09
N THR A 60 9.88 8.25 0.78
CA THR A 60 8.86 8.59 1.77
C THR A 60 7.66 7.65 1.66
N LEU A 61 6.97 7.47 2.78
CA LEU A 61 5.77 6.64 2.86
C LEU A 61 4.67 7.19 1.95
N GLU A 62 4.52 8.51 1.89
CA GLU A 62 3.53 9.18 1.04
C GLU A 62 3.68 8.81 -0.44
N GLN A 63 4.91 8.76 -0.95
CA GLN A 63 5.18 8.37 -2.33
C GLN A 63 4.83 6.89 -2.59
N ALA A 64 5.12 6.02 -1.62
CA ALA A 64 4.75 4.60 -1.72
C ALA A 64 3.23 4.42 -1.72
N VAL A 65 2.52 5.16 -0.86
CA VAL A 65 1.06 5.16 -0.79
C VAL A 65 0.45 5.70 -2.08
N GLU A 66 0.94 6.83 -2.59
CA GLU A 66 0.49 7.43 -3.85
C GLU A 66 0.65 6.44 -5.00
N ASN A 67 1.82 5.78 -5.10
CA ASN A 67 2.06 4.77 -6.12
C ASN A 67 1.08 3.59 -6.04
N ILE A 68 0.77 3.09 -4.83
CA ILE A 68 -0.23 2.03 -4.66
C ILE A 68 -1.60 2.50 -5.12
N ILE A 69 -2.00 3.73 -4.79
CA ILE A 69 -3.31 4.28 -5.17
C ILE A 69 -3.41 4.51 -6.68
N GLU A 70 -2.36 5.06 -7.30
CA GLU A 70 -2.30 5.27 -8.75
C GLU A 70 -2.36 3.95 -9.53
N ASN A 71 -1.67 2.92 -9.03
CA ASN A 71 -1.71 1.57 -9.60
C ASN A 71 -2.99 0.81 -9.23
N TYR A 72 -3.71 1.25 -8.20
CA TYR A 72 -4.98 0.65 -7.82
C TYR A 72 -6.03 1.03 -8.87
N ASN A 73 -6.17 0.16 -9.87
CA ASN A 73 -7.09 0.37 -10.98
C ASN A 73 -8.54 0.38 -10.46
N LEU A 74 -9.09 1.58 -10.22
CA LEU A 74 -10.46 1.81 -9.73
C LEU A 74 -11.56 1.42 -10.75
N ASN A 75 -11.19 0.84 -11.90
CA ASN A 75 -12.07 0.54 -13.03
C ASN A 75 -12.72 -0.86 -13.01
N HIS A 76 -12.92 -1.50 -11.85
CA HIS A 76 -13.68 -2.75 -11.79
C HIS A 76 -14.71 -2.81 -10.65
#